data_AF-A0A2V8DWW7-F1
#
_entry.id   AF-A0A2V8DWW7-F1
#
_cell.length_a   1.000
_cell.length_b   1.000
_cell.length_c   1.000
_cell.angle_alpha   90.00
_cell.angle_beta   90.00
_cell.angle_gamma   90.00
#
_symmetry.space_group_name_H-M   'P 1'
#
loop_
_entity.id
_entity.type
_entity.pdbx_description
1 polymer ?
#
loop_
_entity_poly.entity_id
_entity_poly.type
_entity_poly.pdbx_seq_one_letter_code
_entity_poly.pdbx_strand_id
1 'polypeptide(L)'
;MSDPLRTDSSRALDATSEADRDAKIEQLLLVGLDHYFAAQYEAAINVWTRALFLDRSHPRARAYIERARSALAERQRESEELLQNGVAAFHRGDGDEARRLLQAAIERGAPSEEALAVLERLDRLDTTVGPRPPARSLRERRSTTVPDERHAASRPKVALSVSIVLLLAVVAAGVYAAAVWDRFEWRSLVRLQDAPATSAPAPAAREFALAVPRRGETAMTRARTLAAGGHLRDALSVLDLIRPTDAQKEDADRLRADIQRQLLALTATPMSASEPRENSPRVP
;
A
#
# COMPACT_ATOMS: atom_id res chain seq x y z
N MET A 1 44.44 32.32 -21.55
CA MET A 1 43.15 32.43 -22.25
C MET A 1 42.32 31.24 -21.80
N SER A 2 41.33 31.47 -20.94
CA SER A 2 40.48 30.42 -20.40
C SER A 2 39.48 29.99 -21.47
N ASP A 3 39.41 28.70 -21.73
CA ASP A 3 38.63 28.10 -22.82
C ASP A 3 37.12 28.16 -22.54
N PRO A 4 36.33 28.96 -23.27
CA PRO A 4 34.89 29.14 -23.03
C PRO A 4 34.07 27.87 -23.31
N LEU A 5 34.57 26.94 -24.13
CA LEU A 5 33.83 25.72 -24.50
C LEU A 5 33.70 24.73 -23.33
N ARG A 6 34.64 24.76 -22.38
CA ARG A 6 34.63 23.88 -21.21
C ARG A 6 33.55 24.26 -20.19
N THR A 7 33.28 25.55 -20.01
CA THR A 7 32.26 26.04 -19.07
C THR A 7 30.83 25.80 -19.55
N ASP A 8 30.58 25.86 -20.86
CA ASP A 8 29.23 25.61 -21.40
C ASP A 8 28.87 24.12 -21.37
N SER A 9 29.84 23.23 -21.62
CA SER A 9 29.64 21.79 -21.49
C SER A 9 29.32 21.37 -20.05
N SER A 10 29.98 21.98 -19.05
CA SER A 10 29.69 21.72 -17.63
C SER A 10 28.27 22.15 -17.25
N ARG A 11 27.86 23.37 -17.64
CA ARG A 11 26.49 23.86 -17.36
C ARG A 11 25.40 23.01 -18.01
N ALA A 12 25.63 22.52 -19.22
CA ALA A 12 24.68 21.64 -19.90
C ALA A 12 24.51 20.29 -19.18
N LEU A 13 25.61 19.72 -18.67
CA LEU A 13 25.57 18.49 -17.87
C LEU A 13 24.88 18.71 -16.51
N ASP A 14 25.15 19.84 -15.86
CA ASP A 14 24.52 20.21 -14.59
C ASP A 14 23.00 20.40 -14.75
N ALA A 15 22.57 21.10 -15.81
CA ALA A 15 21.15 21.30 -16.12
C ALA A 15 20.41 19.99 -16.43
N THR A 16 21.07 19.05 -17.12
CA THR A 16 20.48 17.73 -17.40
C THR A 16 20.34 16.92 -16.09
N SER A 17 21.35 16.98 -15.21
CA SER A 17 21.33 16.34 -13.90
C SER A 17 20.25 16.91 -12.97
N GLU A 18 20.02 18.23 -13.02
CA GLU A 18 18.92 18.89 -12.30
C GLU A 18 17.56 18.44 -12.82
N ALA A 19 17.36 18.40 -14.15
CA ALA A 19 16.11 17.92 -14.74
C ALA A 19 15.82 16.44 -14.39
N ASP A 20 16.85 15.59 -14.40
CA ASP A 20 16.72 14.18 -14.00
C ASP A 20 16.37 14.04 -12.50
N ARG A 21 16.95 14.91 -11.66
CA ARG A 21 16.63 14.96 -10.22
C ARG A 21 15.18 15.38 -9.98
N ASP A 22 14.71 16.41 -10.67
CA ASP A 22 13.33 16.90 -10.57
C ASP A 22 12.33 15.83 -11.04
N ALA A 23 12.62 15.17 -12.17
CA ALA A 23 11.81 14.05 -12.65
C ALA A 23 11.75 12.91 -11.63
N LYS A 24 12.88 12.62 -10.95
CA LYS A 24 12.93 11.61 -9.90
C LYS A 24 12.13 12.01 -8.66
N ILE A 25 12.18 13.28 -8.27
CA ILE A 25 11.39 13.82 -7.16
C ILE A 25 9.89 13.67 -7.48
N GLU A 26 9.44 14.10 -8.66
CA GLU A 26 8.04 13.99 -9.07
C GLU A 26 7.57 12.52 -9.12
N GLN A 27 8.42 11.59 -9.57
CA GLN A 27 8.13 10.15 -9.51
C GLN A 27 7.91 9.68 -8.05
N LEU A 28 8.78 10.08 -7.12
CA LEU A 28 8.65 9.72 -5.70
C LEU A 28 7.38 10.34 -5.08
N LEU A 29 7.05 11.58 -5.44
CA LEU A 29 5.82 12.22 -4.99
C LEU A 29 4.58 11.40 -5.40
N LEU A 30 4.51 10.97 -6.66
CA LEU A 30 3.42 10.15 -7.18
C LEU A 30 3.32 8.78 -6.48
N VAL A 31 4.45 8.08 -6.32
CA VAL A 31 4.46 6.78 -5.62
C VAL A 31 4.04 6.92 -4.16
N GLY A 32 4.50 7.96 -3.46
CA GLY A 32 4.08 8.21 -2.08
C GLY A 32 2.58 8.54 -1.96
N LEU A 33 2.00 9.19 -2.97
CA LEU A 33 0.55 9.44 -3.01
C LEU A 33 -0.26 8.14 -3.14
N ASP A 34 0.22 7.14 -3.88
CA ASP A 34 -0.44 5.83 -3.94
C ASP A 34 -0.50 5.17 -2.56
N HIS A 35 0.61 5.16 -1.82
CA HIS A 35 0.65 4.64 -0.45
C HIS A 35 -0.29 5.42 0.49
N TYR A 36 -0.31 6.75 0.36
CA TYR A 36 -1.20 7.59 1.17
C TYR A 36 -2.67 7.23 0.93
N PHE A 37 -3.09 7.08 -0.33
CA PHE A 37 -4.46 6.68 -0.67
C PHE A 37 -4.78 5.22 -0.32
N ALA A 38 -3.77 4.38 -0.17
CA ALA A 38 -3.90 3.02 0.37
C ALA A 38 -3.92 2.97 1.91
N ALA A 39 -3.98 4.13 2.60
CA ALA A 39 -3.86 4.27 4.05
C ALA A 39 -2.55 3.72 4.66
N GLN A 40 -1.52 3.56 3.82
CA GLN A 40 -0.17 3.14 4.21
C GLN A 40 0.69 4.38 4.50
N TYR A 41 0.30 5.15 5.52
CA TYR A 41 0.89 6.46 5.81
C TYR A 41 2.40 6.41 6.08
N GLU A 42 2.88 5.38 6.77
CA GLU A 42 4.31 5.19 7.02
C GLU A 42 5.10 4.98 5.72
N ALA A 43 4.59 4.13 4.82
CA ALA A 43 5.22 3.91 3.51
C ALA A 43 5.24 5.19 2.67
N ALA A 44 4.16 5.97 2.69
CA ALA A 44 4.10 7.27 2.02
C ALA A 44 5.15 8.24 2.56
N ILE A 45 5.27 8.36 3.90
CA ILE A 45 6.29 9.19 4.56
C ILE A 45 7.70 8.76 4.14
N ASN A 46 7.98 7.46 4.09
CA ASN A 46 9.29 6.93 3.68
C ASN A 46 9.64 7.32 2.25
N VAL A 47 8.69 7.20 1.31
CA VAL A 47 8.91 7.57 -0.09
C VAL A 47 9.14 9.07 -0.26
N TRP A 48 8.36 9.92 0.40
CA TRP A 48 8.56 11.37 0.32
C TRP A 48 9.82 11.85 1.06
N THR A 49 10.26 11.13 2.09
CA THR A 49 11.55 11.41 2.74
C THR A 49 12.70 11.18 1.77
N ARG A 50 12.60 10.18 0.87
CA ARG A 50 13.56 9.99 -0.25
C ARG A 50 13.57 11.18 -1.22
N ALA A 51 12.42 11.80 -1.47
CA ALA A 51 12.36 13.02 -2.27
C ALA A 51 13.12 14.18 -1.56
N LEU A 52 13.00 14.28 -0.23
CA LEU A 52 13.75 15.26 0.56
C LEU A 52 15.26 15.02 0.60
N PHE A 53 15.74 13.80 0.34
CA PHE A 53 17.17 13.55 0.18
C PHE A 53 17.72 14.12 -1.15
N LEU A 54 16.88 14.23 -2.18
CA LEU A 54 17.25 14.83 -3.47
C LEU A 54 17.17 16.37 -3.42
N ASP A 55 16.10 16.88 -2.81
CA ASP A 55 15.93 18.31 -2.49
C ASP A 55 15.39 18.46 -1.06
N ARG A 56 16.28 18.86 -0.14
CA ARG A 56 15.99 19.03 1.29
C ARG A 56 14.88 20.05 1.54
N SER A 57 14.69 21.02 0.66
CA SER A 57 13.71 22.10 0.76
C SER A 57 12.42 21.86 -0.02
N HIS A 58 12.23 20.69 -0.64
CA HIS A 58 11.11 20.47 -1.55
C HIS A 58 9.73 20.68 -0.86
N PRO A 59 8.96 21.72 -1.25
CA PRO A 59 7.79 22.16 -0.49
C PRO A 59 6.65 21.13 -0.48
N ARG A 60 6.39 20.47 -1.62
CA ARG A 60 5.32 19.46 -1.73
C ARG A 60 5.59 18.23 -0.85
N ALA A 61 6.84 17.76 -0.82
CA ALA A 61 7.21 16.56 -0.06
C ALA A 61 7.03 16.80 1.44
N ARG A 62 7.45 17.98 1.94
CA ARG A 62 7.24 18.39 3.33
C ARG A 62 5.75 18.45 3.68
N ALA A 63 4.95 19.13 2.86
CA ALA A 63 3.51 19.25 3.09
C ALA A 63 2.80 17.88 3.13
N TYR A 64 3.20 16.97 2.24
CA TYR A 64 2.65 15.62 2.20
C TYR A 64 3.06 14.78 3.42
N ILE A 65 4.32 14.85 3.86
CA ILE A 65 4.80 14.17 5.08
C ILE A 65 4.01 14.65 6.31
N GLU A 66 3.86 15.96 6.48
CA GLU A 66 3.10 16.51 7.62
C GLU A 66 1.65 16.03 7.61
N ARG A 67 0.99 16.02 6.44
CA ARG A 67 -0.37 15.51 6.33
C ARG A 67 -0.48 14.00 6.61
N ALA A 68 0.48 13.20 6.18
CA ALA A 68 0.51 11.77 6.50
C ALA A 68 0.74 11.53 7.99
N ARG A 69 1.57 12.34 8.65
CA ARG A 69 1.75 12.31 10.11
C ARG A 69 0.45 12.65 10.84
N SER A 70 -0.28 13.67 10.40
CA SER A 70 -1.59 13.99 10.98
C SER A 70 -2.59 12.83 10.82
N ALA A 71 -2.63 12.20 9.64
CA ALA A 71 -3.51 11.05 9.40
C ALA A 71 -3.14 9.83 10.26
N LEU A 72 -1.84 9.61 10.50
CA LEU A 72 -1.36 8.57 11.41
C LEU A 72 -1.76 8.85 12.87
N ALA A 73 -1.62 10.10 13.32
CA ALA A 73 -2.03 10.51 14.65
C ALA A 73 -3.53 10.32 14.89
N GLU A 74 -4.36 10.63 13.88
CA GLU A 74 -5.81 10.43 13.98
C GLU A 74 -6.18 8.95 14.01
N ARG A 75 -5.55 8.13 13.15
CA ARG A 75 -5.70 6.68 13.20
C ARG A 75 -5.32 6.11 14.59
N GLN A 76 -4.25 6.62 15.20
CA GLN A 76 -3.84 6.22 16.54
C GLN A 76 -4.91 6.56 17.58
N ARG A 77 -5.46 7.77 17.53
CA ARG A 77 -6.55 8.19 18.45
C ARG A 77 -7.78 7.30 18.31
N GLU A 78 -8.24 7.03 17.09
CA GLU A 78 -9.36 6.11 16.85
C GLU A 78 -9.07 4.72 17.41
N SER A 79 -7.85 4.22 17.23
CA SER A 79 -7.46 2.89 17.71
C SER A 79 -7.41 2.83 19.24
N GLU A 80 -6.97 3.90 19.89
CA GLU A 80 -6.94 4.04 21.34
C GLU A 80 -8.35 4.14 21.93
N GLU A 81 -9.25 4.88 21.28
CA GLU A 81 -10.66 4.94 21.67
C GLU A 81 -11.33 3.56 21.58
N LEU A 82 -11.07 2.81 20.51
CA LEU A 82 -11.55 1.43 20.38
C LEU A 82 -11.00 0.52 21.48
N LEU A 83 -9.72 0.67 21.82
CA LEU A 83 -9.09 -0.05 22.93
C LEU A 83 -9.78 0.24 24.26
N GLN A 84 -9.95 1.53 24.60
CA GLN A 84 -10.60 1.95 25.84
C GLN A 84 -12.06 1.47 25.91
N ASN A 85 -12.80 1.57 24.81
CA ASN A 85 -14.18 1.07 24.74
C ASN A 85 -14.24 -0.46 24.87
N GLY A 86 -13.28 -1.18 24.28
CA GLY A 86 -13.16 -2.64 24.40
C GLY A 86 -12.85 -3.08 25.83
N VAL A 87 -11.95 -2.37 26.51
CA VAL A 87 -11.64 -2.59 27.94
C VAL A 87 -12.85 -2.29 28.81
N ALA A 88 -13.58 -1.22 28.53
CA ALA A 88 -14.81 -0.89 29.26
C ALA A 88 -15.91 -1.95 29.05
N ALA A 89 -16.07 -2.48 27.84
CA ALA A 89 -16.99 -3.59 27.54
C ALA A 89 -16.58 -4.86 28.28
N PHE A 90 -15.28 -5.16 28.33
CA PHE A 90 -14.75 -6.28 29.11
C PHE A 90 -15.13 -6.17 30.59
N HIS A 91 -14.95 -5.00 31.19
CA HIS A 91 -15.29 -4.76 32.59
C HIS A 91 -16.80 -4.88 32.89
N ARG A 92 -17.67 -4.62 31.92
CA ARG A 92 -19.12 -4.85 32.04
C ARG A 92 -19.53 -6.32 31.89
N GLY A 93 -18.64 -7.18 31.40
CA GLY A 93 -18.93 -8.57 31.08
C GLY A 93 -19.46 -8.79 29.66
N ASP A 94 -19.45 -7.76 28.82
CA ASP A 94 -19.89 -7.83 27.42
C ASP A 94 -18.78 -8.45 26.54
N GLY A 95 -18.52 -9.76 26.70
CA GLY A 95 -17.37 -10.44 26.10
C GLY A 95 -17.27 -10.35 24.58
N ASP A 96 -18.40 -10.52 23.88
CA ASP A 96 -18.46 -10.46 22.41
C ASP A 96 -18.14 -9.05 21.88
N GLU A 97 -18.70 -8.02 22.52
CA GLU A 97 -18.47 -6.63 22.14
C GLU A 97 -17.03 -6.22 22.44
N ALA A 98 -16.51 -6.61 23.61
CA ALA A 98 -15.12 -6.39 23.98
C ALA A 98 -14.17 -7.03 22.95
N ARG A 99 -14.42 -8.28 22.55
CA ARG A 99 -13.61 -8.97 21.54
C ARG A 99 -13.62 -8.25 20.20
N ARG A 100 -14.80 -7.81 19.74
CA ARG A 100 -14.95 -7.06 18.50
C ARG A 100 -14.20 -5.72 18.53
N LEU A 101 -14.35 -4.94 19.59
CA LEU A 101 -13.70 -3.63 19.73
C LEU A 101 -12.17 -3.74 19.83
N LEU A 102 -11.67 -4.71 20.62
CA LEU A 102 -10.25 -4.96 20.77
C LEU A 102 -9.61 -5.46 19.47
N GLN A 103 -10.29 -6.34 18.73
CA GLN A 103 -9.82 -6.79 17.42
C GLN A 103 -9.76 -5.63 16.42
N ALA A 104 -10.81 -4.80 16.38
CA ALA A 104 -10.83 -3.60 15.55
C ALA A 104 -9.72 -2.61 15.92
N ALA A 105 -9.43 -2.45 17.22
CA ALA A 105 -8.33 -1.60 17.71
C ALA A 105 -6.97 -2.10 17.18
N ILE A 106 -6.71 -3.41 17.27
CA ILE A 106 -5.47 -4.03 16.76
C ILE A 106 -5.32 -3.82 15.25
N GLU A 107 -6.38 -4.08 14.47
CA GLU A 107 -6.39 -3.87 13.02
C GLU A 107 -6.09 -2.40 12.65
N ARG A 108 -6.51 -1.47 13.51
CA ARG A 108 -6.30 -0.04 13.35
C ARG A 108 -4.98 0.48 13.95
N GLY A 109 -4.16 -0.38 14.54
CA GLY A 109 -2.81 -0.03 15.02
C GLY A 109 -2.72 0.37 16.49
N ALA A 110 -3.72 0.04 17.31
CA ALA A 110 -3.64 0.20 18.76
C ALA A 110 -2.47 -0.61 19.34
N PRO A 111 -1.93 -0.23 20.52
CA PRO A 111 -0.89 -0.99 21.19
C PRO A 111 -1.32 -2.45 21.39
N SER A 112 -0.68 -3.36 20.65
CA SER A 112 -1.11 -4.75 20.54
C SER A 112 -0.97 -5.53 21.85
N GLU A 113 0.01 -5.18 22.69
CA GLU A 113 0.29 -5.91 23.94
C GLU A 113 -0.90 -5.84 24.92
N GLU A 114 -1.46 -4.65 25.12
CA GLU A 114 -2.60 -4.45 26.03
C GLU A 114 -3.86 -5.11 25.49
N ALA A 115 -4.18 -4.89 24.21
CA ALA A 115 -5.33 -5.49 23.56
C ALA A 115 -5.27 -7.03 23.59
N LEU A 116 -4.10 -7.62 23.30
CA LEU A 116 -3.91 -9.07 23.34
C LEU A 116 -4.01 -9.63 24.76
N ALA A 117 -3.47 -8.94 25.77
CA ALA A 117 -3.58 -9.37 27.16
C ALA A 117 -5.05 -9.44 27.64
N VAL A 118 -5.89 -8.50 27.21
CA VAL A 118 -7.32 -8.51 27.54
C VAL A 118 -8.06 -9.60 26.75
N LEU A 119 -7.74 -9.78 25.46
CA LEU A 119 -8.31 -10.87 24.65
C LEU A 119 -7.96 -12.26 25.20
N GLU A 120 -6.74 -12.48 25.67
CA GLU A 120 -6.32 -13.74 26.29
C GLU A 120 -7.08 -13.99 27.61
N ARG A 121 -7.36 -12.92 28.37
CA ARG A 121 -8.16 -13.02 29.59
C ARG A 121 -9.62 -13.36 29.28
N LEU A 122 -10.21 -12.76 28.25
CA LEU A 122 -11.54 -13.09 27.75
C LEU A 122 -11.62 -14.57 27.38
N ASP A 123 -10.65 -15.07 26.62
CA ASP A 123 -10.62 -16.47 26.16
C ASP A 123 -10.56 -17.48 27.32
N ARG A 124 -9.81 -17.14 28.37
CA ARG A 124 -9.77 -17.93 29.60
C ARG A 124 -11.11 -17.95 30.32
N LEU A 125 -11.80 -16.81 30.41
CA LEU A 125 -13.12 -16.74 31.04
C LEU A 125 -14.15 -17.57 30.26
N ASP A 126 -14.18 -17.45 28.93
CA ASP A 126 -15.06 -18.22 28.05
C ASP A 126 -14.82 -19.74 28.21
N THR A 127 -13.55 -20.15 28.32
CA THR A 127 -13.19 -21.56 28.52
C THR A 127 -13.68 -22.09 29.87
N THR A 128 -13.66 -21.28 30.94
CA THR A 128 -14.17 -21.70 32.26
C THR A 128 -15.70 -21.74 32.34
N VAL A 129 -16.38 -20.94 31.53
CA VAL A 129 -17.86 -20.92 31.40
C VAL A 129 -18.36 -21.98 30.42
N GLY A 130 -17.46 -22.84 29.92
CA GLY A 130 -17.74 -23.90 28.95
C GLY A 130 -19.04 -24.67 29.21
N PRO A 131 -19.70 -25.13 28.12
CA PRO A 131 -21.10 -25.54 28.15
C PRO A 131 -21.34 -26.55 29.26
N ARG A 132 -22.20 -26.16 30.22
CA ARG A 132 -22.73 -27.05 31.25
C ARG A 132 -23.19 -28.32 30.52
N PRO A 133 -22.57 -29.50 30.78
CA PRO A 133 -23.00 -30.72 30.12
C PRO A 133 -24.50 -30.83 30.34
N PRO A 134 -25.31 -31.11 29.29
CA PRO A 134 -26.74 -31.28 29.48
C PRO A 134 -26.88 -32.29 30.59
N ALA A 135 -27.60 -31.90 31.65
CA ALA A 135 -27.86 -32.75 32.79
C ALA A 135 -28.45 -34.04 32.23
N ARG A 136 -27.62 -35.07 32.09
CA ARG A 136 -28.05 -36.42 31.75
C ARG A 136 -28.92 -36.82 32.90
N SER A 137 -30.22 -36.72 32.67
CA SER A 137 -31.26 -37.28 33.50
C SER A 137 -30.88 -38.72 33.82
N LEU A 138 -30.45 -38.93 35.06
CA LEU A 138 -30.42 -40.24 35.68
C LEU A 138 -31.86 -40.68 35.85
N ARG A 139 -32.44 -41.31 34.82
CA ARG A 139 -33.64 -42.12 34.96
C ARG A 139 -33.59 -43.34 34.03
N GLU A 140 -33.04 -44.39 34.60
CA GLU A 140 -33.63 -45.72 34.68
C GLU A 140 -34.03 -46.51 33.41
N ARG A 141 -33.29 -47.62 33.28
CA ARG A 141 -33.76 -49.00 33.06
C ARG A 141 -34.14 -49.46 31.64
N ARG A 142 -33.20 -50.27 31.13
CA ARG A 142 -33.35 -51.70 30.80
C ARG A 142 -33.90 -52.03 29.42
N SER A 143 -32.97 -52.31 28.52
CA SER A 143 -33.09 -53.47 27.62
C SER A 143 -31.70 -53.96 27.23
N THR A 144 -31.48 -55.22 27.59
CA THR A 144 -30.35 -56.11 27.30
C THR A 144 -30.24 -56.49 25.83
N THR A 145 -29.07 -57.07 25.49
CA THR A 145 -28.66 -57.84 24.28
C THR A 145 -27.83 -57.04 23.27
N VAL A 146 -26.69 -57.47 22.72
CA VAL A 146 -25.74 -58.62 22.77
C VAL A 146 -24.45 -58.09 22.06
N PRO A 147 -23.24 -58.63 22.29
CA PRO A 147 -22.00 -58.06 21.77
C PRO A 147 -21.64 -58.59 20.38
N ASP A 148 -21.01 -57.77 19.53
CA ASP A 148 -19.99 -58.28 18.60
C ASP A 148 -19.02 -57.19 18.11
N GLU A 149 -17.89 -57.68 17.63
CA GLU A 149 -16.56 -57.14 17.62
C GLU A 149 -16.24 -56.00 16.63
N ARG A 150 -15.23 -55.21 17.06
CA ARG A 150 -14.09 -54.69 16.30
C ARG A 150 -14.38 -54.26 14.86
N HIS A 151 -14.19 -52.97 14.57
CA HIS A 151 -13.27 -52.51 13.53
C HIS A 151 -12.79 -51.11 13.93
N ALA A 152 -11.58 -51.06 14.49
CA ALA A 152 -10.81 -49.84 14.60
C ALA A 152 -10.31 -49.47 13.19
N ALA A 153 -10.83 -48.38 12.63
CA ALA A 153 -10.29 -47.76 11.43
C ALA A 153 -9.87 -46.33 11.77
N SER A 154 -8.56 -46.19 11.96
CA SER A 154 -7.85 -44.92 12.20
C SER A 154 -8.09 -43.93 11.05
N ARG A 155 -8.53 -42.72 11.40
CA ARG A 155 -8.55 -41.57 10.48
C ARG A 155 -7.10 -41.15 10.14
N PRO A 156 -6.75 -40.97 8.86
CA PRO A 156 -5.36 -40.74 8.47
C PRO A 156 -4.92 -39.29 8.75
N LYS A 157 -3.90 -39.16 9.60
CA LYS A 157 -3.17 -37.91 9.91
C LYS A 157 -2.19 -37.52 8.79
N VAL A 158 -2.67 -37.36 7.56
CA VAL A 158 -1.81 -36.94 6.42
C VAL A 158 -2.23 -35.58 5.82
N ALA A 159 -3.40 -35.05 6.20
CA ALA A 159 -3.84 -33.73 5.75
C ALA A 159 -3.24 -32.54 6.55
N LEU A 160 -2.55 -32.79 7.67
CA LEU A 160 -1.97 -31.73 8.51
C LEU A 160 -0.55 -31.31 8.07
N SER A 161 0.18 -32.21 7.40
CA SER A 161 1.60 -32.01 7.07
C SER A 161 1.81 -31.08 5.88
N VAL A 162 0.89 -31.07 4.92
CA VAL A 162 0.98 -30.23 3.71
C VAL A 162 0.67 -28.76 4.03
N SER A 163 -0.21 -28.51 4.99
CA SER A 163 -0.60 -27.16 5.42
C SER A 163 0.54 -26.42 6.12
N ILE A 164 1.36 -27.14 6.90
CA ILE A 164 2.49 -26.54 7.64
C ILE A 164 3.61 -26.13 6.69
N VAL A 165 3.89 -26.92 5.65
CA VAL A 165 4.91 -26.58 4.65
C VAL A 165 4.47 -25.40 3.78
N LEU A 166 3.18 -25.32 3.41
CA LEU A 166 2.64 -24.19 2.67
C LEU A 166 2.64 -22.90 3.52
N LEU A 167 2.30 -23.00 4.81
CA LEU A 167 2.35 -21.88 5.74
C LEU A 167 3.79 -21.37 5.94
N LEU A 168 4.76 -22.28 6.07
CA LEU A 168 6.19 -21.95 6.15
C LEU A 168 6.71 -21.31 4.87
N ALA A 169 6.24 -21.72 3.70
CA ALA A 169 6.62 -21.12 2.42
C ALA A 169 6.04 -19.70 2.26
N VAL A 170 4.81 -19.46 2.70
CA VAL A 170 4.18 -18.12 2.71
C VAL A 170 4.87 -17.19 3.72
N VAL A 171 5.21 -17.70 4.91
CA VAL A 171 5.98 -16.95 5.91
C VAL A 171 7.40 -16.65 5.40
N ALA A 172 8.07 -17.62 4.76
CA ALA A 172 9.39 -17.40 4.17
C ALA A 172 9.36 -16.38 3.01
N ALA A 173 8.33 -16.41 2.16
CA ALA A 173 8.15 -15.43 1.08
C ALA A 173 7.81 -14.02 1.62
N GLY A 174 6.99 -13.93 2.67
CA GLY A 174 6.69 -12.65 3.35
C GLY A 174 7.90 -12.05 4.06
N VAL A 175 8.71 -12.88 4.72
CA VAL A 175 9.96 -12.45 5.36
C VAL A 175 11.02 -12.05 4.32
N TYR A 176 11.08 -12.71 3.15
CA TYR A 176 12.00 -12.33 2.08
C TYR A 176 11.61 -11.01 1.40
N ALA A 177 10.31 -10.74 1.22
CA ALA A 177 9.82 -9.48 0.68
C ALA A 177 10.02 -8.30 1.65
N ALA A 178 9.89 -8.52 2.96
CA ALA A 178 10.24 -7.54 3.98
C ALA A 178 11.76 -7.31 4.05
N ALA A 179 12.57 -8.37 4.02
CA ALA A 179 14.02 -8.27 4.15
C ALA A 179 14.73 -7.62 2.94
N VAL A 180 14.11 -7.57 1.77
CA VAL A 180 14.66 -6.85 0.59
C VAL A 180 14.39 -5.33 0.67
N TRP A 181 13.38 -4.89 1.43
CA TRP A 181 13.12 -3.46 1.67
C TRP A 181 13.65 -2.92 3.01
N ASP A 182 13.89 -3.79 3.99
CA ASP A 182 14.25 -3.41 5.37
C ASP A 182 15.77 -3.37 5.65
N ARG A 183 16.62 -3.65 4.64
CA ARG A 183 18.08 -3.49 4.73
C ARG A 183 18.58 -2.09 4.40
N PHE A 184 17.89 -1.06 4.88
CA PHE A 184 18.50 0.28 4.96
C PHE A 184 18.26 0.85 6.34
N GLU A 185 19.32 0.87 7.13
CA GLU A 185 19.39 1.33 8.51
C GLU A 185 18.80 2.73 8.75
N TRP A 186 17.61 2.82 9.35
CA TRP A 186 17.04 4.10 9.85
C TRP A 186 16.69 4.12 11.34
N ARG A 187 16.81 2.99 12.06
CA ARG A 187 16.62 2.95 13.53
C ARG A 187 17.61 3.85 14.30
N SER A 188 18.63 4.40 13.64
CA SER A 188 19.55 5.38 14.22
C SER A 188 19.04 6.83 14.17
N LEU A 189 18.07 7.18 13.33
CA LEU A 189 17.65 8.59 13.12
C LEU A 189 16.47 9.05 13.98
N VAL A 190 15.76 8.14 14.67
CA VAL A 190 14.65 8.49 15.57
C VAL A 190 15.13 8.97 16.96
N ARG A 191 16.44 8.93 17.25
CA ARG A 191 17.01 9.39 18.53
C ARG A 191 17.67 10.78 18.51
N LEU A 192 17.54 11.56 17.44
CA LEU A 192 18.20 12.88 17.33
C LEU A 192 17.24 14.07 17.19
N GLN A 193 16.08 14.02 17.84
CA GLN A 193 15.19 15.18 17.87
C GLN A 193 14.58 15.43 19.25
N ASP A 194 15.44 15.46 20.27
CA ASP A 194 15.20 16.18 21.53
C ASP A 194 16.27 17.26 21.70
N ALA A 195 15.97 18.47 21.24
CA ALA A 195 16.66 19.69 21.66
C ALA A 195 15.61 20.81 21.78
N PRO A 196 15.49 21.47 22.95
CA PRO A 196 14.50 22.51 23.15
C PRO A 196 14.99 23.80 22.48
N ALA A 197 14.33 24.22 21.40
CA ALA A 197 14.53 25.53 20.81
C ALA A 197 13.57 26.55 21.44
N THR A 198 14.13 27.41 22.29
CA THR A 198 13.53 28.67 22.75
C THR A 198 12.96 29.45 21.57
N SER A 199 11.64 29.61 21.53
CA SER A 199 10.93 30.27 20.43
C SER A 199 10.71 31.75 20.73
N ALA A 200 11.34 32.62 19.94
CA ALA A 200 10.90 34.00 19.75
C ALA A 200 9.90 34.05 18.57
N PRO A 201 8.89 34.94 18.58
CA PRO A 201 7.83 34.92 17.58
C PRO A 201 8.28 35.62 16.28
N ALA A 202 8.29 34.86 15.18
CA ALA A 202 8.44 35.38 13.82
C ALA A 202 7.10 35.24 13.05
N PRO A 203 6.81 36.15 12.10
CA PRO A 203 5.46 36.43 11.64
C PRO A 203 4.90 35.35 10.70
N ALA A 204 3.58 35.20 10.74
CA ALA A 204 2.78 34.25 9.96
C ALA A 204 3.15 34.24 8.47
N ALA A 205 3.98 33.27 8.08
CA ALA A 205 4.13 32.88 6.69
C ALA A 205 2.81 32.25 6.25
N ARG A 206 2.16 32.90 5.28
CA ARG A 206 0.92 32.42 4.64
C ARG A 206 1.08 30.96 4.26
N GLU A 207 0.36 30.10 4.98
CA GLU A 207 0.07 28.73 4.63
C GLU A 207 -0.67 28.73 3.30
N PHE A 208 0.08 28.71 2.19
CA PHE A 208 -0.45 28.16 0.95
C PHE A 208 -0.68 26.68 1.24
N ALA A 209 -1.90 26.36 1.69
CA ALA A 209 -2.39 25.00 1.80
C ALA A 209 -2.31 24.39 0.39
N LEU A 210 -1.19 23.73 0.09
CA LEU A 210 -1.02 22.96 -1.12
C LEU A 210 -2.10 21.88 -1.08
N ALA A 211 -3.18 22.11 -1.82
CA ALA A 211 -4.26 21.14 -1.95
C ALA A 211 -3.65 19.83 -2.42
N VAL A 212 -3.85 18.76 -1.66
CA VAL A 212 -3.40 17.43 -2.07
C VAL A 212 -4.08 17.11 -3.40
N PRO A 213 -3.30 16.75 -4.43
CA PRO A 213 -3.85 16.39 -5.72
C PRO A 213 -4.91 15.33 -5.54
N ARG A 214 -6.07 15.55 -6.15
CA ARG A 214 -7.17 14.58 -6.08
C ARG A 214 -6.72 13.28 -6.76
N ARG A 215 -7.30 12.14 -6.35
CA ARG A 215 -6.95 10.82 -6.92
C ARG A 215 -7.05 10.78 -8.47
N GLY A 216 -8.01 11.52 -9.04
CA GLY A 216 -8.12 11.67 -10.49
C GLY A 216 -6.97 12.47 -11.12
N GLU A 217 -6.43 13.47 -10.43
CA GLU A 217 -5.31 14.30 -10.90
C GLU A 217 -3.98 13.53 -10.90
N THR A 218 -3.75 12.71 -9.87
CA THR A 218 -2.56 11.85 -9.79
C THR A 218 -2.61 10.76 -10.86
N ALA A 219 -3.76 10.11 -11.03
CA ALA A 219 -3.97 9.11 -12.08
C ALA A 219 -3.75 9.71 -13.48
N MET A 220 -4.29 10.90 -13.73
CA MET A 220 -4.07 11.63 -14.99
C MET A 220 -2.59 11.95 -15.23
N THR A 221 -1.90 12.48 -14.21
CA THR A 221 -0.47 12.84 -14.32
C THR A 221 0.38 11.59 -14.61
N ARG A 222 0.09 10.47 -13.92
CA ARG A 222 0.77 9.20 -14.13
C ARG A 222 0.48 8.57 -15.49
N ALA A 223 -0.76 8.65 -15.97
CA ALA A 223 -1.10 8.17 -17.30
C ALA A 223 -0.33 8.93 -18.38
N ARG A 224 -0.17 10.25 -18.22
CA ARG A 224 0.64 11.08 -19.14
C ARG A 224 2.12 10.71 -19.10
N THR A 225 2.70 10.51 -17.92
CA THR A 225 4.12 10.11 -17.81
C THR A 225 4.38 8.72 -18.38
N LEU A 226 3.47 7.75 -18.15
CA LEU A 226 3.56 6.42 -18.76
C LEU A 226 3.41 6.47 -20.28
N ALA A 227 2.46 7.26 -20.80
CA ALA A 227 2.27 7.43 -22.23
C ALA A 227 3.50 8.07 -22.90
N ALA A 228 4.08 9.12 -22.28
CA ALA A 228 5.32 9.74 -22.74
C ALA A 228 6.51 8.77 -22.72
N GLY A 229 6.53 7.83 -21.77
CA GLY A 229 7.50 6.74 -21.71
C GLY A 229 7.24 5.57 -22.67
N GLY A 230 6.21 5.63 -23.52
CA GLY A 230 5.84 4.56 -24.46
C GLY A 230 5.09 3.38 -23.84
N HIS A 231 4.80 3.42 -22.54
CA HIS A 231 4.03 2.40 -21.81
C HIS A 231 2.52 2.59 -21.99
N LEU A 232 2.06 2.53 -23.25
CA LEU A 232 0.70 2.87 -23.65
C LEU A 232 -0.38 1.99 -22.99
N ARG A 233 -0.12 0.69 -22.83
CA ARG A 233 -1.07 -0.23 -22.17
C ARG A 233 -1.19 0.04 -20.67
N ASP A 234 -0.08 0.33 -20.01
CA ASP A 234 -0.08 0.66 -18.58
C ASP A 234 -0.77 2.00 -18.34
N ALA A 235 -0.55 2.99 -19.21
CA ALA A 235 -1.25 4.27 -19.17
C ALA A 235 -2.79 4.08 -19.26
N LEU A 236 -3.29 3.20 -20.13
CA LEU A 236 -4.72 2.89 -20.21
C LEU A 236 -5.25 2.27 -18.91
N SER A 237 -4.50 1.36 -18.28
CA SER A 237 -4.90 0.75 -17.00
C SER A 237 -5.00 1.77 -15.86
N VAL A 238 -4.14 2.80 -15.87
CA VAL A 238 -4.18 3.90 -14.89
C VAL A 238 -5.39 4.81 -15.14
N LEU A 239 -5.74 5.08 -16.40
CA LEU A 239 -6.92 5.88 -16.75
C LEU A 239 -8.23 5.22 -16.34
N ASP A 240 -8.29 3.89 -16.29
CA ASP A 240 -9.46 3.14 -15.80
C ASP A 240 -9.73 3.33 -14.30
N LEU A 241 -8.77 3.85 -13.54
CA LEU A 241 -8.96 4.17 -12.11
C LEU A 241 -9.71 5.49 -11.90
N ILE A 242 -9.86 6.33 -12.93
CA ILE A 242 -10.53 7.64 -12.84
C ILE A 242 -12.04 7.43 -12.88
N ARG A 243 -12.75 7.89 -11.83
CA ARG A 243 -14.19 7.69 -11.69
C ARG A 243 -14.95 8.60 -12.66
N PRO A 244 -16.15 8.20 -13.13
CA PRO A 244 -17.00 9.07 -13.95
C PRO A 244 -17.37 10.39 -13.26
N THR A 245 -17.34 10.43 -11.92
CA THR A 245 -17.63 11.61 -11.10
C THR A 245 -16.44 12.55 -10.91
N ASP A 246 -15.24 12.16 -11.35
CA ASP A 246 -14.04 12.97 -11.19
C ASP A 246 -14.00 14.09 -12.23
N ALA A 247 -13.57 15.30 -11.84
CA ALA A 247 -13.49 16.45 -12.74
C ALA A 247 -12.55 16.21 -13.95
N GLN A 248 -11.60 15.28 -13.80
CA GLN A 248 -10.60 14.92 -14.80
C GLN A 248 -11.10 13.91 -15.83
N LYS A 249 -12.37 13.47 -15.74
CA LYS A 249 -12.93 12.42 -16.59
C LYS A 249 -12.92 12.77 -18.07
N GLU A 250 -13.30 14.00 -18.42
CA GLU A 250 -13.34 14.44 -19.82
C GLU A 250 -11.94 14.40 -20.46
N ASP A 251 -10.95 14.94 -19.77
CA ASP A 251 -9.56 14.89 -20.24
C ASP A 251 -9.04 13.44 -20.31
N ALA A 252 -9.47 12.56 -19.39
CA ALA A 252 -9.05 11.16 -19.36
C ALA A 252 -9.55 10.42 -20.59
N ASP A 253 -10.79 10.69 -21.01
CA ASP A 253 -11.38 10.09 -22.20
C ASP A 253 -10.71 10.58 -23.49
N ARG A 254 -10.30 11.85 -23.56
CA ARG A 254 -9.50 12.39 -24.67
C ARG A 254 -8.15 11.68 -24.78
N LEU A 255 -7.40 11.60 -23.66
CA LEU A 255 -6.09 10.94 -23.63
C LEU A 255 -6.22 9.45 -23.96
N ARG A 256 -7.29 8.79 -23.51
CA ARG A 256 -7.59 7.40 -23.85
C ARG A 256 -7.75 7.21 -25.37
N ALA A 257 -8.53 8.06 -26.02
CA ALA A 257 -8.73 8.01 -27.47
C ALA A 257 -7.41 8.22 -28.23
N ASP A 258 -6.55 9.14 -27.77
CA ASP A 258 -5.22 9.37 -28.35
C ASP A 258 -4.32 8.14 -28.25
N ILE A 259 -4.24 7.53 -27.07
CA ILE A 259 -3.44 6.32 -26.84
C ILE A 259 -3.96 5.15 -27.68
N GLN A 260 -5.28 4.98 -27.77
CA GLN A 260 -5.89 3.93 -28.60
C GLN A 260 -5.56 4.13 -30.09
N ARG A 261 -5.60 5.35 -30.60
CA ARG A 261 -5.18 5.66 -31.98
C ARG A 261 -3.72 5.32 -32.22
N GLN A 262 -2.82 5.64 -31.28
CA GLN A 262 -1.41 5.28 -31.37
C GLN A 262 -1.19 3.77 -31.38
N LEU A 263 -1.87 3.02 -30.50
CA LEU A 263 -1.78 1.55 -30.47
C LEU A 263 -2.27 0.91 -31.76
N LEU A 264 -3.36 1.43 -32.34
CA LEU A 264 -3.86 0.98 -33.65
C LEU A 264 -2.85 1.27 -34.76
N ALA A 265 -2.24 2.46 -34.79
CA ALA A 265 -1.22 2.82 -35.77
C ALA A 265 0.01 1.90 -35.70
N LEU A 266 0.47 1.55 -34.50
CA LEU A 266 1.57 0.61 -34.30
C LEU A 266 1.24 -0.80 -34.82
N THR A 267 -0.01 -1.23 -34.63
CA THR A 267 -0.48 -2.55 -35.11
C THR A 267 -0.73 -2.56 -36.62
N ALA A 268 -1.10 -1.42 -37.21
CA ALA A 268 -1.43 -1.26 -38.61
C ALA A 268 -0.20 -1.04 -39.53
N THR A 269 1.02 -1.29 -39.05
CA THR A 269 2.23 -1.17 -39.87
C THR A 269 2.06 -1.96 -41.18
N PRO A 270 2.06 -1.28 -42.35
CA PRO A 270 1.59 -1.88 -43.60
C PRO A 270 2.60 -2.86 -44.16
N MET A 271 2.12 -4.09 -44.37
CA MET A 271 2.74 -5.11 -45.20
C MET A 271 2.62 -4.67 -46.68
N SER A 272 3.44 -3.70 -47.12
CA SER A 272 3.51 -3.26 -48.52
C SER A 272 4.95 -2.96 -48.93
N ALA A 273 5.66 -4.01 -49.33
CA ALA A 273 6.76 -3.96 -50.29
C ALA A 273 6.97 -5.35 -50.91
N SER A 274 5.93 -5.90 -51.54
CA SER A 274 6.06 -6.98 -52.51
C SER A 274 5.83 -6.40 -53.92
N GLU A 275 6.91 -6.43 -54.69
CA GLU A 275 7.08 -5.99 -56.08
C GLU A 275 5.91 -6.34 -57.02
N PRO A 276 5.62 -5.48 -58.02
CA PRO A 276 5.24 -5.92 -59.34
C PRO A 276 6.49 -5.95 -60.23
N ARG A 277 6.95 -7.17 -60.57
CA ARG A 277 7.91 -7.42 -61.65
C ARG A 277 7.39 -6.78 -62.95
N GLU A 278 8.08 -5.74 -63.40
CA GLU A 278 7.85 -5.08 -64.67
C GLU A 278 8.31 -6.01 -65.80
N ASN A 279 7.33 -6.65 -66.43
CA ASN A 279 7.49 -7.51 -67.59
C ASN A 279 7.61 -6.63 -68.85
N SER A 280 8.85 -6.32 -69.26
CA SER A 280 9.13 -5.58 -70.50
C SER A 280 9.10 -6.50 -71.73
N PRO A 281 8.32 -6.19 -72.79
CA PRO A 281 8.32 -6.98 -74.01
C PRO A 281 9.48 -6.58 -74.94
N ARG A 282 10.16 -7.61 -75.48
CA ARG A 282 11.09 -7.49 -76.63
C ARG A 282 10.33 -7.06 -77.89
N VAL A 283 10.91 -6.13 -78.65
CA VAL A 283 10.53 -5.83 -80.04
C VAL A 283 11.78 -6.06 -80.91
N PRO A 284 11.65 -6.70 -82.10
CA PRO A 284 12.76 -7.10 -82.98
C PRO A 284 13.48 -5.95 -83.69
#